data_AF-A0A4U6D9X3-F1
#
_entry.id   AF-A0A4U6D9X3-F1
#
_cell.length_a   1.000
_cell.length_b   1.000
_cell.length_c   1.000
_cell.angle_alpha   90.00
_cell.angle_beta   90.00
_cell.angle_gamma   90.00
#
_symmetry.space_group_name_H-M   'P 1'
#
loop_
_entity.id
_entity.type
_entity.pdbx_description
1 polymer ?
#
loop_
_entity_poly.entity_id
_entity_poly.type
_entity_poly.pdbx_seq_one_letter_code
_entity_poly.pdbx_strand_id
1 'polypeptide(L)' 'MKRNKLIQHLNKHSCYLRRHGAKHDIYINEAKGITTCVP' A
#
# COMPACT_ATOMS: atom_id res chain seq x y z
N MET A 1 -10.61 -10.06 -0.92
CA MET A 1 -9.13 -10.20 -0.95
C MET A 1 -8.62 -10.11 0.48
N LYS A 2 -7.76 -11.02 0.95
CA LYS A 2 -7.14 -10.90 2.29
C LYS A 2 -6.09 -9.78 2.27
N ARG A 3 -5.96 -9.02 3.35
CA ARG A 3 -5.00 -7.91 3.50
C ARG A 3 -3.57 -8.29 3.07
N ASN A 4 -3.08 -9.47 3.47
CA ASN A 4 -1.76 -9.96 3.04
C ASN A 4 -1.60 -10.10 1.52
N LYS A 5 -2.64 -10.51 0.79
CA LYS A 5 -2.57 -10.60 -0.68
C LYS A 5 -2.43 -9.22 -1.32
N LEU A 6 -3.10 -8.21 -0.74
CA LEU A 6 -2.99 -6.83 -1.20
C LEU A 6 -1.60 -6.27 -0.92
N ILE A 7 -1.04 -6.52 0.28
CA ILE A 7 0.32 -6.09 0.63
C ILE A 7 1.36 -6.75 -0.29
N GLN A 8 1.24 -8.05 -0.58
CA GLN A 8 2.13 -8.73 -1.53
C GLN A 8 2.03 -8.14 -2.94
N HIS A 9 0.83 -7.82 -3.40
CA HIS A 9 0.63 -7.15 -4.69
C HIS A 9 1.28 -5.77 -4.70
N LEU A 10 1.08 -4.98 -3.65
CA LEU A 10 1.67 -3.65 -3.49
C LEU A 10 3.21 -3.73 -3.51
N ASN A 11 3.80 -4.63 -2.73
CA ASN A 11 5.25 -4.85 -2.75
C ASN A 11 5.77 -5.28 -4.14
N LYS A 12 5.03 -6.14 -4.86
CA LYS A 12 5.38 -6.56 -6.22
C LYS A 12 5.35 -5.40 -7.22
N HIS A 13 4.50 -4.41 -6.99
CA HIS A 13 4.36 -3.22 -7.83
C HIS A 13 5.20 -2.03 -7.34
N SER A 14 6.19 -2.26 -6.46
CA SER A 14 7.04 -1.21 -5.87
C SER A 14 6.25 -0.14 -5.10
N CYS A 15 5.09 -0.50 -4.56
CA CYS A 15 4.36 0.32 -3.62
C CYS A 15 4.86 0.02 -2.20
N TYR A 16 5.25 1.06 -1.46
CA TYR A 16 5.72 0.92 -0.08
C TYR A 16 4.79 1.65 0.90
N LEU A 17 4.85 1.24 2.16
CA LEU A 17 4.05 1.84 3.23
C LEU A 17 4.62 3.22 3.57
N ARG A 18 3.85 4.28 3.32
CA ARG A 18 4.22 5.65 3.67
C ARG A 18 3.76 6.03 5.07
N ARG A 19 2.56 5.59 5.48
CA ARG A 19 2.00 5.90 6.80
C ARG A 19 1.21 4.71 7.31
N HIS A 20 1.52 4.25 8.51
CA HIS A 20 0.69 3.30 9.24
C HIS A 20 -0.31 4.08 10.09
N GLY A 21 -1.60 3.80 9.94
CA GLY A 21 -2.66 4.46 10.70
C GLY A 21 -3.50 3.44 11.45
N ALA A 22 -4.11 3.85 12.57
CA ALA A 22 -4.88 2.94 13.43
C ALA A 22 -6.08 2.25 12.73
N LYS A 23 -6.56 2.81 11.61
CA LYS A 23 -7.65 2.23 10.79
C LYS A 23 -7.27 1.99 9.33
N HIS A 24 -6.30 2.72 8.80
CA HIS A 24 -5.92 2.63 7.39
C HIS A 24 -4.44 2.95 7.23
N ASP A 25 -3.82 2.16 6.36
CA ASP A 25 -2.44 2.31 5.92
C ASP A 25 -2.38 3.00 4.58
N ILE A 26 -1.45 3.92 4.45
CA ILE A 26 -1.24 4.67 3.21
C ILE A 26 -0.03 4.07 2.53
N TYR A 27 -0.25 3.47 1.37
CA TYR A 27 0.80 3.00 0.48
C TYR A 27 1.02 4.02 -0.64
N ILE A 28 2.27 4.21 -1.03
CA ILE A 28 2.62 5.06 -2.18
C ILE A 28 3.46 4.26 -3.17
N ASN A 29 3.22 4.53 -4.45
CA ASN A 29 4.05 4.12 -5.56
C ASN A 29 4.79 5.35 -6.08
N GLU A 30 6.08 5.47 -5.75
CA GLU A 30 6.91 6.59 -6.24
C GLU A 30 7.09 6.58 -7.75
N ALA A 31 7.21 5.40 -8.36
CA ALA A 31 7.42 5.28 -9.81
C ALA A 31 6.25 5.84 -10.62
N LYS A 32 5.05 5.84 -10.06
CA LYS A 32 3.83 6.38 -10.70
C LYS A 32 3.27 7.64 -10.03
N GLY A 33 3.79 8.03 -8.87
CA GLY A 33 3.23 9.11 -8.04
C GLY A 33 1.84 8.80 -7.47
N ILE A 34 1.42 7.54 -7.42
CA ILE A 34 0.07 7.13 -7.01
C ILE A 34 0.06 6.76 -5.53
N THR A 35 -0.97 7.19 -4.79
CA THR A 35 -1.14 6.86 -3.37
C THR A 35 -2.45 6.11 -3.16
N THR A 36 -2.45 5.07 -2.32
CA THR A 36 -3.64 4.27 -2.01
C THR A 36 -3.79 4.04 -0.50
N CYS A 37 -5.04 4.06 -0.03
CA CYS A 37 -5.37 3.73 1.35
C CYS A 37 -5.83 2.26 1.44
N VAL A 38 -5.22 1.52 2.36
CA VAL A 38 -5.46 0.10 2.61
C VAL A 38 -6.00 -0.06 4.04
N PRO A 39 -7.21 -0.61 4.23
CA PRO A 39 -7.74 -0.91 5.56
C PRO A 39 -7.00 -2.06 6.25
#